data_AF-A0A945W100-F1
#
_entry.id   AF-A0A945W100-F1
#
_cell.length_a   1.000
_cell.length_b   1.000
_cell.length_c   1.000
_cell.angle_alpha   90.00
_cell.angle_beta   90.00
_cell.angle_gamma   90.00
#
_symmetry.space_group_name_H-M   'P 1'
#
loop_
_entity.id
_entity.type
_entity.pdbx_description
1 polymer ?
#
loop_
_entity_poly.entity_id
_entity_poly.type
_entity_poly.pdbx_seq_one_letter_code
_entity_poly.pdbx_strand_id
1 'polypeptide(L)'
;IHRCTVMIDSEVLMPVHFENMLNMQKPKKSNEISVGQTIEDVERELIYKTLEKTGGNKTRAAEILDVTPRTLRNKLSRYKELQSGFGLNIEADIDDESRVSEESLSL
;
A
#
# COMPACT_ATOMS: atom_id res chain seq x y z
N ILE A 1 -12.62 16.19 -34.82
CA ILE A 1 -12.27 14.78 -34.57
C ILE A 1 -10.82 14.56 -35.05
N HIS A 2 -9.82 15.16 -34.40
CA HIS A 2 -8.42 15.10 -34.86
C HIS A 2 -7.43 15.18 -33.69
N ARG A 3 -7.26 14.08 -32.95
CA ARG A 3 -6.23 13.97 -31.89
C ARG A 3 -5.46 12.64 -31.86
N CYS A 4 -5.70 11.72 -32.79
CA CYS A 4 -4.95 10.44 -32.86
C CYS A 4 -3.72 10.49 -33.79
N THR A 5 -3.62 11.47 -34.68
CA THR A 5 -2.53 11.53 -35.68
C THR A 5 -1.16 11.87 -35.08
N VAL A 6 -1.08 12.46 -33.89
CA VAL A 6 0.17 13.01 -33.35
C VAL A 6 1.17 11.92 -32.90
N MET A 7 0.77 10.65 -32.81
CA MET A 7 1.64 9.58 -32.31
C MET A 7 1.82 8.38 -33.25
N ILE A 8 1.27 8.45 -34.46
CA ILE A 8 1.26 7.32 -35.39
C ILE A 8 1.69 7.82 -36.77
N ASP A 9 2.87 7.41 -37.24
CA ASP A 9 3.40 7.72 -38.58
C ASP A 9 2.65 6.99 -39.72
N SER A 10 1.55 6.29 -39.38
CA SER A 10 0.73 5.48 -40.26
C SER A 10 -0.69 6.05 -40.35
N GLU A 11 -1.17 6.22 -41.57
CA GLU A 11 -2.54 6.64 -41.89
C GLU A 11 -3.60 5.62 -41.43
N VAL A 12 -3.19 4.37 -41.20
CA VAL A 12 -4.06 3.27 -40.78
C VAL A 12 -3.67 2.78 -39.37
N LEU A 13 -4.66 2.73 -38.48
CA LEU A 13 -4.54 2.21 -37.12
C LEU A 13 -4.75 0.69 -37.12
N MET A 14 -3.68 -0.08 -36.97
CA MET A 14 -3.76 -1.53 -36.83
C MET A 14 -3.87 -1.94 -35.35
N PRO A 15 -4.47 -3.10 -35.02
CA PRO A 15 -4.57 -3.62 -33.64
C PRO A 15 -3.26 -3.60 -32.85
N VAL A 16 -2.13 -3.85 -33.54
CA VAL A 16 -0.78 -3.81 -32.95
C VAL A 16 -0.34 -2.42 -32.47
N HIS A 17 -0.96 -1.34 -32.97
CA HIS A 17 -0.70 0.03 -32.51
C HIS A 17 -1.47 0.36 -31.21
N PHE A 18 -2.47 -0.43 -30.83
CA PHE A 18 -3.27 -0.20 -29.63
C PHE A 18 -2.55 -0.62 -28.34
N GLU A 19 -1.66 -1.61 -28.40
CA GLU A 19 -0.94 -2.09 -27.21
C GLU A 19 -0.12 -0.97 -26.56
N ASN A 20 0.50 -0.10 -27.37
CA ASN A 20 1.24 1.06 -26.88
C ASN A 20 0.33 2.23 -26.44
N MET A 21 -0.85 2.41 -27.05
CA MET A 21 -1.84 3.43 -26.65
C MET A 21 -2.55 3.10 -25.34
N LEU A 22 -2.73 1.80 -25.04
CA LEU A 22 -3.37 1.30 -23.83
C LEU A 22 -2.41 1.12 -22.66
N ASN A 23 -1.13 1.50 -22.83
CA ASN A 23 -0.15 1.61 -21.75
C ASN A 23 -0.50 2.82 -20.84
N MET A 24 -1.72 2.81 -20.29
CA MET A 24 -2.10 3.57 -19.12
C MET A 24 -1.26 3.03 -17.97
N GLN A 25 -0.08 3.62 -17.75
CA GLN A 25 0.54 3.56 -16.44
C GLN A 25 -0.56 3.91 -15.45
N LYS A 26 -0.99 2.94 -14.61
CA LYS A 26 -1.98 3.21 -13.56
C LYS A 26 -1.55 4.51 -12.91
N PRO A 27 -2.39 5.56 -12.89
CA PRO A 27 -1.98 6.85 -12.38
C PRO A 27 -1.41 6.60 -11.00
N LYS A 28 -0.13 6.96 -10.82
CA LYS A 28 0.54 6.85 -9.54
C LYS A 28 -0.32 7.66 -8.58
N LYS A 29 -1.04 6.99 -7.68
CA LYS A 29 -2.00 7.62 -6.77
C LYS A 29 -1.28 8.80 -6.12
N SER A 30 -1.66 10.02 -6.48
CA SER A 30 -1.11 11.21 -5.85
C SER A 30 -1.41 11.09 -4.36
N ASN A 31 -0.44 11.40 -3.49
CA ASN A 31 -0.62 11.36 -2.03
C ASN A 31 -1.46 12.56 -1.55
N GLU A 32 -2.50 12.93 -2.31
CA GLU A 32 -3.32 14.10 -2.07
C GLU A 32 -4.38 13.79 -1.02
N ILE A 33 -4.35 14.55 0.06
CA ILE A 33 -5.39 14.52 1.08
C ILE A 33 -6.60 15.25 0.50
N SER A 34 -7.73 14.56 0.41
CA SER A 34 -8.99 15.08 -0.12
C SER A 34 -9.91 15.57 1.01
N VAL A 35 -10.63 16.66 0.76
CA VAL A 35 -11.66 17.16 1.68
C VAL A 35 -12.74 16.09 1.87
N GLY A 36 -13.10 15.81 3.12
CA GLY A 36 -14.07 14.79 3.50
C GLY A 36 -13.46 13.46 3.94
N GLN A 37 -12.14 13.26 3.80
CA GLN A 37 -11.47 12.11 4.42
C GLN A 37 -11.42 12.27 5.94
N THR A 38 -11.60 11.16 6.66
CA THR A 38 -11.40 11.17 8.11
C THR A 38 -9.91 11.23 8.44
N ILE A 39 -9.58 11.82 9.59
CA ILE A 39 -8.20 11.82 10.10
C ILE A 39 -7.68 10.39 10.24
N GLU A 40 -8.55 9.46 10.65
CA GLU A 40 -8.19 8.06 10.84
C GLU A 40 -7.81 7.37 9.52
N ASP A 41 -8.50 7.67 8.43
CA ASP A 41 -8.18 7.10 7.12
C ASP A 41 -6.86 7.63 6.57
N VAL A 42 -6.63 8.94 6.70
CA VAL A 42 -5.37 9.58 6.29
C VAL A 42 -4.20 9.04 7.11
N GLU A 43 -4.38 8.93 8.44
CA GLU A 43 -3.39 8.35 9.33
C GLU A 43 -3.08 6.89 8.97
N ARG A 44 -4.12 6.08 8.75
CA ARG A 44 -3.99 4.66 8.37
C ARG A 44 -3.18 4.51 7.08
N GLU A 45 -3.55 5.27 6.05
CA GLU A 45 -2.84 5.26 4.77
C GLU A 45 -1.37 5.67 4.92
N LEU A 46 -1.10 6.70 5.71
CA LEU A 46 0.26 7.18 5.99
C LEU A 46 1.11 6.13 6.72
N ILE A 47 0.52 5.41 7.68
CA ILE A 47 1.18 4.31 8.39
C ILE A 47 1.56 3.20 7.42
N TYR A 48 0.63 2.75 6.56
CA TYR A 48 0.90 1.67 5.61
C TYR A 48 1.96 2.05 4.58
N LYS A 49 1.91 3.27 4.04
CA LYS A 49 2.96 3.75 3.10
C LYS A 49 4.33 3.81 3.74
N THR A 50 4.40 4.22 5.01
CA THR A 50 5.67 4.24 5.74
C THR A 50 6.20 2.84 6.00
N LEU A 51 5.31 1.87 6.30
CA LEU A 51 5.67 0.46 6.41
C LEU A 51 6.19 -0.10 5.08
N GLU A 52 5.52 0.17 3.97
CA GLU A 52 5.98 -0.22 2.63
C GLU A 52 7.38 0.34 2.34
N LYS A 53 7.58 1.64 2.60
CA LYS A 53 8.88 2.32 2.43
C LYS A 53 9.99 1.75 3.31
N THR A 54 9.65 1.14 4.43
CA THR A 54 10.60 0.53 5.39
C THR A 54 10.68 -0.99 5.27
N GLY A 55 10.02 -1.61 4.28
CA GLY A 55 10.00 -3.06 4.11
C GLY A 55 9.30 -3.80 5.28
N GLY A 56 8.31 -3.17 5.92
CA GLY A 56 7.58 -3.73 7.04
C GLY A 56 8.25 -3.56 8.40
N ASN A 57 9.40 -2.88 8.50
CA ASN A 57 10.09 -2.64 9.76
C ASN A 57 9.31 -1.65 10.64
N LYS A 58 8.57 -2.18 11.61
CA LYS A 58 7.69 -1.39 12.51
C LYS A 58 8.46 -0.41 13.38
N THR A 59 9.67 -0.74 13.84
CA THR A 59 10.49 0.17 14.66
C THR A 59 10.92 1.37 13.83
N ARG A 60 11.47 1.13 12.64
CA ARG A 60 11.91 2.21 11.73
C ARG A 60 10.74 3.04 11.20
N ALA A 61 9.58 2.42 10.97
CA ALA A 61 8.38 3.16 10.60
C ALA A 61 7.89 4.08 11.73
N ALA A 62 7.95 3.62 12.98
CA ALA A 62 7.57 4.42 14.15
C ALA A 62 8.50 5.64 14.32
N GLU A 63 9.81 5.47 14.11
CA GLU A 63 10.78 6.57 14.09
C GLU A 63 10.47 7.61 13.02
N ILE A 64 10.15 7.18 11.79
CA ILE A 64 9.81 8.09 10.68
C ILE A 64 8.51 8.86 10.95
N LEU A 65 7.55 8.22 11.61
CA LEU A 65 6.25 8.81 11.96
C LEU A 65 6.27 9.62 13.26
N ASP A 66 7.41 9.67 13.96
CA ASP A 66 7.59 10.31 15.26
C ASP A 66 6.58 9.83 16.31
N VAL A 67 6.40 8.51 16.40
CA VAL A 67 5.56 7.86 17.41
C VAL A 67 6.31 6.74 18.11
N THR A 68 5.85 6.35 19.29
CA THR A 68 6.44 5.17 19.96
C THR A 68 6.09 3.89 19.20
N PRO A 69 6.97 2.85 19.20
CA PRO A 69 6.66 1.54 18.62
C PRO A 69 5.38 0.91 19.19
N ARG A 70 5.09 1.19 20.47
CA ARG A 70 3.84 0.77 21.13
C ARG A 70 2.62 1.43 20.50
N THR A 71 2.67 2.74 20.27
CA THR A 71 1.58 3.48 19.61
C THR A 71 1.33 2.93 18.21
N LEU A 72 2.39 2.71 17.41
CA LEU A 72 2.25 2.16 16.06
C LEU A 72 1.61 0.76 16.11
N ARG A 73 2.09 -0.12 16.98
CA ARG A 73 1.53 -1.47 17.17
C ARG A 73 0.05 -1.42 17.54
N ASN A 74 -0.32 -0.57 18.49
CA ASN A 74 -1.70 -0.42 18.94
C ASN A 74 -2.62 0.07 17.81
N LYS A 75 -2.15 1.03 16.98
CA LYS A 75 -2.90 1.50 15.82
C LYS A 75 -3.11 0.39 14.79
N LEU A 76 -2.07 -0.38 14.48
CA LEU A 76 -2.16 -1.52 13.56
C LEU A 76 -3.14 -2.59 14.06
N SER A 77 -3.12 -2.92 15.35
CA SER A 77 -4.07 -3.85 15.96
C SER A 77 -5.52 -3.35 15.79
N ARG A 78 -5.78 -2.08 16.12
CA ARG A 78 -7.12 -1.47 15.95
C ARG A 78 -7.61 -1.55 14.50
N TYR A 79 -6.74 -1.25 13.53
CA TYR A 79 -7.12 -1.32 12.11
C TYR A 79 -7.41 -2.75 11.66
N LYS A 80 -6.66 -3.74 12.17
CA LYS A 80 -6.93 -5.16 11.89
C LYS A 80 -8.27 -5.59 12.46
N GLU A 81 -8.58 -5.19 13.69
CA GLU A 81 -9.87 -5.48 14.35
C GLU A 81 -11.04 -4.88 13.57
N LEU A 82 -10.92 -3.61 13.17
CA LEU A 82 -11.92 -2.91 12.34
C LEU A 82 -12.15 -3.60 10.99
N GLN A 83 -11.09 -4.11 10.36
CA GLN A 83 -11.21 -4.87 9.11
C GLN A 83 -11.86 -6.24 9.33
N SER A 84 -11.54 -6.93 10.42
CA SER A 84 -12.11 -8.25 10.75
C SER A 84 -13.57 -8.21 11.22
N GLY A 85 -14.06 -7.05 11.68
CA GLY A 85 -15.45 -6.86 12.11
C GLY A 85 -16.46 -6.83 10.95
N PHE A 86 -16.00 -6.67 9.71
CA PHE A 86 -16.79 -6.84 8.50
C PHE A 86 -16.34 -8.13 7.81
N GLY A 87 -17.12 -9.21 7.98
CA GLY A 87 -16.79 -10.55 7.50
C GLY A 87 -16.67 -10.67 5.98
N LEU A 88 -15.54 -10.25 5.42
CA LEU A 88 -15.04 -10.62 4.10
C LEU A 88 -13.56 -10.99 4.25
N ASN A 89 -13.30 -12.21 4.71
CA ASN A 89 -11.98 -12.83 4.61
C ASN A 89 -11.66 -13.01 3.12
N ILE A 90 -10.72 -12.22 2.61
CA ILE A 90 -9.97 -12.53 1.40
C ILE A 90 -8.51 -12.62 1.83
N GLU A 91 -8.08 -13.87 2.02
CA GLU A 91 -6.70 -14.40 1.97
C GLU A 91 -5.57 -13.43 2.32
N ALA A 92 -5.06 -13.55 3.55
CA ALA A 92 -3.71 -13.12 3.90
C ALA A 92 -2.86 -14.36 4.20
N ASP A 93 -2.71 -15.20 3.17
CA ASP A 93 -1.53 -16.05 3.02
C ASP A 93 -0.36 -15.13 2.65
N ILE A 94 0.38 -14.70 3.66
CA ILE A 94 1.78 -14.30 3.52
C ILE A 94 2.53 -15.10 4.58
N ASP A 95 3.01 -16.25 4.13
CA ASP A 95 3.92 -17.12 4.85
C ASP A 95 5.22 -16.40 5.28
N ASP A 96 5.83 -16.99 6.31
CA ASP A 96 7.27 -17.02 6.61
C ASP A 96 7.96 -15.77 7.21
N GLU A 97 8.89 -15.85 8.15
CA GLU A 97 9.58 -16.96 8.81
C GLU A 97 10.23 -16.42 10.11
N SER A 98 10.72 -17.30 10.99
CA SER A 98 11.55 -17.06 12.19
C SER A 98 10.83 -16.89 13.54
N ARG A 99 10.13 -17.95 13.98
CA ARG A 99 10.17 -18.34 15.41
C ARG A 99 11.41 -19.20 15.62
N VAL A 100 12.59 -18.57 15.76
CA VAL A 100 13.72 -19.29 16.34
C VAL A 100 13.44 -19.39 17.84
N SER A 101 13.41 -20.64 18.28
CA SER A 101 13.41 -21.14 19.65
C SER A 101 14.40 -20.40 20.56
N GLU A 102 13.88 -19.83 21.64
CA GLU A 102 14.63 -19.56 22.88
C GLU A 102 13.93 -20.36 23.99
N GLU A 103 14.02 -21.68 23.92
CA GLU A 103 13.94 -22.54 25.08
C GLU A 103 15.38 -22.71 25.58
N SER A 104 15.81 -21.88 26.53
CA SER A 104 16.81 -22.19 27.56
C SER A 104 17.15 -20.94 28.39
N LEU A 105 17.16 -21.13 29.71
CA LEU A 105 17.80 -20.30 30.75
C LEU A 105 16.99 -19.11 31.29
N SER A 106 16.04 -19.43 32.18
CA SER A 106 16.02 -18.74 33.48
C SER A 106 16.54 -19.71 34.54
N LEU A 107 17.70 -19.38 35.12
CA LEU A 107 18.05 -19.80 36.48
C LEU A 107 17.07 -19.16 37.48
#